data_AF-A0A8H6QTB3-F1
#
_entry.id   AF-A0A8H6QTB3-F1
#
_cell.length_a   1.000
_cell.length_b   1.000
_cell.length_c   1.000
_cell.angle_alpha   90.00
_cell.angle_beta   90.00
_cell.angle_gamma   90.00
#
_symmetry.space_group_name_H-M   'P 1'
#
loop_
_entity.id
_entity.type
_entity.pdbx_description
1 polymer ?
#
loop_
_entity_poly.entity_id
_entity_poly.type
_entity_poly.pdbx_seq_one_letter_code
_entity_poly.pdbx_strand_id
1 'polypeptide(L)'
;MSKLELKLEGWGEKANQRSVLTPMHRYVGTTDYSQAKVFQSLNDHLQPDSNMSLDSVVHSILALLPEKEPLSTEVWSVGKVVLQLAEKESLRDWYNGPGEDAWQEWPNLNAFFAHEASTHIRPHQPDFAIWALRDAFENPAEPLHWSASFKGMRDQQIIVAAQYILWDGQELFRHVLCPDSIENTKSWEPGLLYFGDSSLSLKRWRFWKDGFRKAAGEDSGMSDECRKVSTKAATLMEALEASMIF
;
A
#
# COMPACT_ATOMS: atom_id res chain seq x y z
N MET A 1 4.62 -6.47 26.44
CA MET A 1 3.65 -6.52 25.34
C MET A 1 3.13 -5.12 25.06
N SER A 2 3.40 -4.59 23.88
CA SER A 2 2.98 -3.24 23.48
C SER A 2 1.52 -3.26 22.98
N LYS A 3 0.85 -2.10 23.00
CA LYS A 3 -0.51 -1.94 22.43
C LYS A 3 -0.59 -2.30 20.93
N LEU A 4 0.54 -2.38 20.22
CA LEU A 4 0.62 -2.84 18.84
C LEU A 4 0.46 -4.36 18.73
N GLU A 5 1.08 -5.13 19.61
CA GLU A 5 1.03 -6.61 19.58
C GLU A 5 -0.40 -7.12 19.80
N LEU A 6 -1.15 -6.52 20.74
CA LEU A 6 -2.56 -6.85 21.00
C LEU A 6 -3.51 -6.46 19.86
N LYS A 7 -3.17 -5.44 19.05
CA LYS A 7 -3.97 -5.07 17.87
C LYS A 7 -3.71 -6.00 16.69
N LEU A 8 -2.50 -6.54 16.59
CA LEU A 8 -2.04 -7.41 15.50
C LEU A 8 -2.57 -8.84 15.64
N GLU A 9 -2.68 -9.38 16.87
CA GLU A 9 -3.31 -10.69 17.11
C GLU A 9 -4.82 -10.69 16.73
N GLY A 10 -5.53 -9.59 17.02
CA GLY A 10 -6.95 -9.44 16.67
C GLY A 10 -7.23 -9.34 15.16
N TRP A 11 -6.22 -9.10 14.32
CA TRP A 11 -6.36 -9.11 12.86
C TRP A 11 -6.25 -10.52 12.27
N GLY A 12 -5.37 -11.37 12.83
CA GLY A 12 -5.24 -12.78 12.44
C GLY A 12 -6.52 -13.57 12.65
N GLU A 13 -7.26 -13.31 13.73
CA GLU A 13 -8.55 -13.95 14.00
C GLU A 13 -9.67 -13.48 13.07
N LYS A 14 -9.66 -12.21 12.64
CA LYS A 14 -10.68 -11.66 11.74
C LYS A 14 -10.52 -12.09 10.28
N ALA A 15 -9.28 -12.33 9.83
CA ALA A 15 -9.02 -12.89 8.50
C ALA A 15 -9.61 -14.30 8.32
N ASN A 16 -9.75 -15.05 9.42
CA ASN A 16 -10.32 -16.40 9.41
C ASN A 16 -11.87 -16.41 9.34
N GLN A 17 -12.55 -15.29 9.67
CA GLN A 17 -14.02 -15.25 9.81
C GLN A 17 -14.79 -14.68 8.60
N ARG A 18 -14.13 -14.04 7.62
CA ARG A 18 -14.82 -13.42 6.45
C ARG A 18 -14.85 -14.26 5.17
N SER A 19 -14.65 -15.57 5.27
CA SER A 19 -14.75 -16.53 4.16
C SER A 19 -16.19 -17.05 3.98
N VAL A 20 -17.15 -16.19 3.64
CA VAL A 20 -18.47 -16.65 3.18
C VAL A 20 -18.83 -15.88 1.92
N LEU A 21 -18.83 -16.62 0.80
CA LEU A 21 -19.48 -16.39 -0.50
C LEU A 21 -18.53 -16.54 -1.71
N THR A 22 -18.18 -17.78 -2.03
CA THR A 22 -17.96 -18.25 -3.43
C THR A 22 -18.20 -19.78 -3.44
N PRO A 23 -18.80 -20.38 -4.49
CA PRO A 23 -19.12 -21.80 -4.48
C PRO A 23 -17.87 -22.67 -4.32
N MET A 24 -17.86 -23.53 -3.30
CA MET A 24 -16.78 -24.47 -3.02
C MET A 24 -16.55 -25.41 -4.21
N HIS A 25 -15.45 -25.21 -4.93
CA HIS A 25 -14.69 -26.38 -5.37
C HIS A 25 -14.06 -26.99 -4.13
N ARG A 26 -14.78 -27.96 -3.55
CA ARG A 26 -14.23 -28.84 -2.52
C ARG A 26 -13.24 -29.77 -3.23
N TYR A 27 -11.96 -29.41 -3.21
CA TYR A 27 -10.86 -30.25 -3.68
C TYR A 27 -9.96 -30.63 -2.52
N VAL A 28 -9.53 -31.89 -2.55
CA VAL A 28 -8.78 -32.57 -1.49
C VAL A 28 -7.32 -32.19 -1.65
N GLY A 29 -6.77 -31.39 -0.72
CA GLY A 29 -5.34 -31.12 -0.68
C GLY A 29 -4.57 -32.43 -0.52
N THR A 30 -3.70 -32.73 -1.49
CA THR A 30 -2.88 -33.96 -1.50
C THR A 30 -1.54 -33.81 -0.77
N THR A 31 -1.27 -32.65 -0.17
CA THR A 31 -0.01 -32.30 0.50
C THR A 31 -0.26 -31.88 1.96
N ASP A 32 0.75 -31.99 2.82
CA ASP A 32 0.76 -31.47 4.21
C ASP A 32 0.79 -29.92 4.27
N TYR A 33 0.22 -29.26 3.25
CA TYR A 33 0.20 -27.82 3.05
C TYR A 33 -0.51 -27.11 4.21
N SER A 34 0.10 -26.02 4.67
CA SER A 34 -0.53 -25.10 5.61
C SER A 34 0.05 -23.71 5.41
N GLN A 35 -0.81 -22.70 5.35
CA GLN A 35 -0.41 -21.30 5.31
C GLN A 35 0.48 -20.93 6.51
N ALA A 36 0.25 -21.54 7.67
CA ALA A 36 1.07 -21.30 8.86
C ALA A 36 2.52 -21.79 8.69
N LYS A 37 2.74 -22.91 8.00
CA LYS A 37 4.10 -23.43 7.72
C LYS A 37 4.84 -22.50 6.77
N VAL A 38 4.16 -22.05 5.71
CA VAL A 38 4.72 -21.09 4.73
C VAL A 38 5.06 -19.76 5.42
N PHE A 39 4.14 -19.24 6.23
CA PHE A 39 4.35 -18.02 7.00
C PHE A 39 5.54 -18.14 7.95
N GLN A 40 5.61 -19.24 8.73
CA GLN A 40 6.70 -19.46 9.68
C GLN A 40 8.05 -19.50 8.95
N SER A 41 8.18 -20.26 7.86
CA SER A 41 9.43 -20.36 7.11
C SER A 41 9.89 -19.01 6.55
N LEU A 42 8.97 -18.21 6.01
CA LEU A 42 9.29 -16.87 5.52
C LEU A 42 9.63 -15.91 6.68
N ASN A 43 8.85 -15.93 7.76
CA ASN A 43 9.09 -15.07 8.92
C ASN A 43 10.42 -15.37 9.62
N ASP A 44 10.81 -16.64 9.72
CA ASP A 44 12.09 -17.07 10.27
C ASP A 44 13.28 -16.58 9.45
N HIS A 45 13.14 -16.55 8.11
CA HIS A 45 14.16 -15.97 7.23
C HIS A 45 14.27 -14.45 7.36
N LEU A 46 13.15 -13.76 7.59
CA LEU A 46 13.11 -12.31 7.73
C LEU A 46 13.63 -11.79 9.07
N GLN A 47 13.98 -12.67 10.04
CA GLN A 47 14.55 -12.23 11.30
C GLN A 47 15.97 -11.66 11.12
N PRO A 48 16.35 -10.56 11.80
CA PRO A 48 17.65 -9.91 11.61
C PRO A 48 18.87 -10.79 11.90
N ASP A 49 18.69 -11.81 12.73
CA ASP A 49 19.71 -12.78 13.16
C ASP A 49 19.57 -14.15 12.47
N SER A 50 18.70 -14.25 11.46
CA SER A 50 18.49 -15.49 10.74
C SER A 50 19.72 -15.90 9.94
N ASN A 51 20.13 -17.16 10.12
CA ASN A 51 21.13 -17.81 9.26
C ASN A 51 20.50 -18.62 8.13
N MET A 52 19.18 -18.54 7.95
CA MET A 52 18.46 -19.31 6.94
C MET A 52 18.65 -18.68 5.56
N SER A 53 19.16 -19.43 4.58
CA SER A 53 19.29 -18.94 3.21
C SER A 53 17.95 -18.88 2.49
N LEU A 54 17.81 -17.94 1.55
CA LEU A 54 16.64 -17.83 0.69
C LEU A 54 16.36 -19.15 -0.05
N ASP A 55 17.40 -19.82 -0.56
CA ASP A 55 17.27 -21.12 -1.22
C ASP A 55 16.62 -22.16 -0.29
N SER A 56 17.02 -22.22 0.98
CA SER A 56 16.44 -23.17 1.94
C SER A 56 14.95 -22.93 2.17
N VAL A 57 14.55 -21.66 2.24
CA VAL A 57 13.15 -21.23 2.37
C VAL A 57 12.35 -21.62 1.14
N VAL A 58 12.86 -21.30 -0.06
CA VAL A 58 12.20 -21.62 -1.33
C VAL A 58 11.99 -23.14 -1.46
N HIS A 59 13.00 -23.96 -1.17
CA HIS A 59 12.87 -25.41 -1.21
C HIS A 59 11.84 -25.93 -0.18
N SER A 60 11.80 -25.33 1.02
CA SER A 60 10.81 -25.69 2.05
C SER A 60 9.38 -25.37 1.62
N ILE A 61 9.17 -24.24 0.95
CA ILE A 61 7.85 -23.84 0.41
C ILE A 61 7.45 -24.73 -0.77
N LEU A 62 8.38 -24.98 -1.71
CA LEU A 62 8.13 -25.84 -2.87
C LEU A 62 7.76 -27.26 -2.45
N ALA A 63 8.37 -27.79 -1.37
CA ALA A 63 8.03 -29.10 -0.82
C ALA A 63 6.59 -29.19 -0.26
N LEU A 64 5.94 -28.05 0.02
CA LEU A 64 4.54 -28.00 0.46
C LEU A 64 3.54 -27.91 -0.71
N LEU A 65 4.03 -27.58 -1.91
CA LEU A 65 3.22 -27.36 -3.11
C LEU A 65 3.09 -28.63 -3.96
N PRO A 66 1.96 -28.82 -4.67
CA PRO A 66 1.80 -29.95 -5.57
C PRO A 66 2.67 -29.79 -6.83
N GLU A 67 3.51 -30.77 -7.16
CA GLU A 67 4.47 -30.72 -8.27
C GLU A 67 3.83 -30.58 -9.67
N LYS A 68 2.58 -31.01 -9.85
CA LYS A 68 1.93 -31.13 -11.17
C LYS A 68 0.65 -30.31 -11.29
N GLU A 69 0.39 -29.42 -10.35
CA GLU A 69 -0.84 -28.62 -10.31
C GLU A 69 -0.52 -27.13 -10.09
N PRO A 70 0.04 -26.43 -11.09
CA PRO A 70 0.45 -25.03 -10.96
C PRO A 70 -0.72 -24.06 -10.73
N LEU A 71 -1.96 -24.51 -10.97
CA LEU A 71 -3.19 -23.74 -10.74
C LEU A 71 -3.89 -24.13 -9.43
N SER A 72 -3.25 -24.90 -8.56
CA SER A 72 -3.86 -25.34 -7.31
C SER A 72 -4.09 -24.19 -6.34
N THR A 73 -5.08 -24.35 -5.47
CA THR A 73 -5.40 -23.36 -4.43
C THR A 73 -4.27 -23.15 -3.42
N GLU A 74 -3.39 -24.13 -3.25
CA GLU A 74 -2.18 -24.07 -2.43
C GLU A 74 -1.15 -23.11 -3.04
N VAL A 75 -0.92 -23.18 -4.36
CA VAL A 75 -0.05 -22.24 -5.08
C VAL A 75 -0.57 -20.80 -4.92
N TRP A 76 -1.87 -20.60 -5.12
CA TRP A 76 -2.53 -19.32 -4.86
C TRP A 76 -2.40 -18.87 -3.40
N SER A 77 -2.52 -19.79 -2.46
CA SER A 77 -2.42 -19.51 -1.03
C SER A 77 -1.00 -19.14 -0.60
N VAL A 78 0.04 -19.74 -1.19
CA VAL A 78 1.43 -19.31 -0.99
C VAL A 78 1.62 -17.88 -1.49
N GLY A 79 1.13 -17.56 -2.68
CA GLY A 79 1.18 -16.20 -3.22
C GLY A 79 0.54 -15.18 -2.27
N LYS A 80 -0.62 -15.52 -1.67
CA LYS A 80 -1.25 -14.67 -0.65
C LYS A 80 -0.40 -14.46 0.60
N VAL A 81 0.22 -15.51 1.13
CA VAL A 81 1.09 -15.41 2.34
C VAL A 81 2.33 -14.58 2.05
N VAL A 82 2.96 -14.75 0.88
CA VAL A 82 4.12 -13.96 0.45
C VAL A 82 3.75 -12.48 0.35
N LEU A 83 2.61 -12.16 -0.28
CA LEU A 83 2.13 -10.78 -0.40
C LEU A 83 1.79 -10.16 0.96
N GLN A 84 1.19 -10.93 1.89
CA GLN A 84 0.88 -10.46 3.24
C GLN A 84 2.14 -10.13 4.06
N LEU A 85 3.18 -10.95 3.95
CA LEU A 85 4.45 -10.69 4.63
C LEU A 85 5.18 -9.50 4.01
N ALA A 86 5.18 -9.39 2.68
CA ALA A 86 5.73 -8.23 1.98
C ALA A 86 5.01 -6.93 2.39
N GLU A 87 3.68 -6.97 2.52
CA GLU A 87 2.90 -5.83 3.03
C GLU A 87 3.23 -5.49 4.49
N LYS A 88 3.44 -6.50 5.35
CA LYS A 88 3.82 -6.27 6.75
C LYS A 88 5.18 -5.59 6.87
N GLU A 89 6.18 -6.07 6.14
CA GLU A 89 7.51 -5.43 6.11
C GLU A 89 7.43 -4.05 5.43
N SER A 90 6.63 -3.92 4.36
CA SER A 90 6.42 -2.61 3.75
C SER A 90 5.68 -1.63 4.66
N LEU A 91 4.76 -2.07 5.52
CA LEU A 91 4.13 -1.18 6.51
C LEU A 91 5.19 -0.66 7.48
N ARG A 92 6.11 -1.52 7.90
CA ARG A 92 7.25 -1.13 8.74
C ARG A 92 8.15 -0.14 8.00
N ASP A 93 8.50 -0.39 6.75
CA ASP A 93 9.33 0.51 5.95
C ASP A 93 8.60 1.81 5.60
N TRP A 94 7.29 1.75 5.38
CA TRP A 94 6.42 2.91 5.22
C TRP A 94 6.44 3.79 6.47
N TYR A 95 6.35 3.21 7.66
CA TYR A 95 6.47 3.94 8.93
C TYR A 95 7.86 4.54 9.15
N ASN A 96 8.91 3.91 8.61
CA ASN A 96 10.27 4.45 8.66
C ASN A 96 10.46 5.63 7.69
N GLY A 97 9.59 5.77 6.69
CA GLY A 97 9.65 6.82 5.68
C GLY A 97 10.84 6.66 4.73
N PRO A 98 11.09 7.64 3.85
CA PRO A 98 12.26 7.58 2.98
C PRO A 98 13.55 7.70 3.83
N GLY A 99 14.52 6.81 3.61
CA GLY A 99 15.84 6.90 4.22
C GLY A 99 16.74 7.89 3.49
N GLU A 100 17.65 8.55 4.21
CA GLU A 100 18.62 9.50 3.62
C GLU A 100 19.58 8.80 2.65
N ASP A 101 20.05 7.59 2.99
CA ASP A 101 21.07 6.85 2.25
C ASP A 101 20.52 6.10 1.02
N ALA A 102 19.21 5.87 0.96
CA ALA A 102 18.55 5.03 -0.04
C ALA A 102 17.22 5.63 -0.52
N TRP A 103 17.24 6.94 -0.79
CA TRP A 103 16.03 7.73 -1.05
C TRP A 103 15.17 7.25 -2.24
N GLN A 104 15.73 6.45 -3.17
CA GLN A 104 14.99 5.87 -4.30
C GLN A 104 14.27 4.55 -3.98
N GLU A 105 14.66 3.84 -2.92
CA GLU A 105 14.06 2.54 -2.57
C GLU A 105 12.60 2.69 -2.14
N TRP A 106 12.32 3.76 -1.40
CA TRP A 106 10.98 4.03 -0.87
C TRP A 106 9.95 4.35 -1.98
N PRO A 107 10.23 5.21 -2.98
CA PRO A 107 9.35 5.36 -4.14
C PRO A 107 9.14 4.10 -4.97
N ASN A 108 10.18 3.30 -5.17
CA ASN A 108 10.08 2.05 -5.94
C ASN A 108 9.18 1.03 -5.24
N LEU A 109 9.32 0.89 -3.92
CA LEU A 109 8.44 0.05 -3.10
C LEU A 109 6.98 0.48 -3.24
N ASN A 110 6.72 1.79 -3.18
CA ASN A 110 5.37 2.32 -3.32
C ASN A 110 4.79 2.19 -4.72
N ALA A 111 5.62 2.32 -5.76
CA ALA A 111 5.18 2.05 -7.13
C ALA A 111 4.75 0.58 -7.28
N PHE A 112 5.45 -0.36 -6.64
CA PHE A 112 5.06 -1.76 -6.60
C PHE A 112 3.70 -1.96 -5.92
N PHE A 113 3.46 -1.36 -4.75
CA PHE A 113 2.16 -1.46 -4.07
C PHE A 113 1.02 -0.79 -4.83
N ALA A 114 1.27 0.39 -5.41
CA ALA A 114 0.30 1.07 -6.26
C ALA A 114 -0.07 0.20 -7.47
N HIS A 115 0.92 -0.44 -8.09
CA HIS A 115 0.67 -1.37 -9.18
C HIS A 115 -0.10 -2.61 -8.71
N GLU A 116 0.29 -3.22 -7.59
CA GLU A 116 -0.41 -4.38 -7.02
C GLU A 116 -1.88 -4.07 -6.71
N ALA A 117 -2.18 -2.91 -6.12
CA ALA A 117 -3.55 -2.44 -5.88
C ALA A 117 -4.38 -2.39 -7.17
N SER A 118 -3.78 -1.91 -8.27
CA SER A 118 -4.44 -1.83 -9.58
C SER A 118 -4.74 -3.18 -10.23
N THR A 119 -4.11 -4.27 -9.78
CA THR A 119 -4.31 -5.60 -10.38
C THR A 119 -5.59 -6.30 -9.91
N HIS A 120 -6.25 -5.79 -8.87
CA HIS A 120 -7.45 -6.40 -8.27
C HIS A 120 -7.28 -7.86 -7.82
N ILE A 121 -6.04 -8.31 -7.59
CA ILE A 121 -5.77 -9.61 -6.99
C ILE A 121 -6.40 -9.69 -5.58
N ARG A 122 -6.53 -8.54 -4.92
CA ARG A 122 -7.21 -8.35 -3.63
C ARG A 122 -8.32 -7.31 -3.76
N PRO A 123 -9.33 -7.32 -2.86
CA PRO A 123 -10.26 -6.20 -2.73
C PRO A 123 -9.46 -4.91 -2.59
N HIS A 124 -9.81 -3.90 -3.37
CA HIS A 124 -9.07 -2.65 -3.40
C HIS A 124 -9.13 -1.95 -2.03
N GLN A 125 -7.95 -1.61 -1.48
CA GLN A 125 -7.80 -0.91 -0.22
C GLN A 125 -7.09 0.43 -0.46
N PRO A 126 -7.78 1.57 -0.32
CA PRO A 126 -7.19 2.88 -0.62
C PRO A 126 -6.24 3.40 0.47
N ASP A 127 -5.97 2.62 1.53
CA ASP A 127 -5.29 3.09 2.74
C ASP A 127 -3.92 3.70 2.45
N PHE A 128 -3.07 2.99 1.69
CA PHE A 128 -1.73 3.47 1.35
C PHE A 128 -1.76 4.72 0.47
N ALA A 129 -2.68 4.78 -0.51
CA ALA A 129 -2.84 5.95 -1.36
C ALA A 129 -3.26 7.18 -0.52
N ILE A 130 -4.22 7.00 0.40
CA ILE A 130 -4.67 8.07 1.30
C ILE A 130 -3.53 8.55 2.19
N TRP A 131 -2.74 7.63 2.75
CA TRP A 131 -1.61 8.00 3.61
C TRP A 131 -0.54 8.75 2.82
N ALA A 132 -0.20 8.29 1.62
CA ALA A 132 0.74 8.95 0.72
C ALA A 132 0.29 10.38 0.40
N LEU A 133 -0.97 10.56 0.00
CA LEU A 133 -1.54 11.87 -0.35
C LEU A 133 -1.64 12.79 0.87
N ARG A 134 -1.95 12.24 2.04
CA ARG A 134 -1.96 12.97 3.32
C ARG A 134 -0.56 13.47 3.66
N ASP A 135 0.46 12.64 3.60
CA ASP A 135 1.83 13.04 3.89
C ASP A 135 2.35 14.06 2.88
N ALA A 136 2.00 13.89 1.60
CA ALA A 136 2.41 14.78 0.53
C ALA A 136 1.72 16.15 0.53
N PHE A 137 0.48 16.28 1.04
CA PHE A 137 -0.29 17.54 0.86
C PHE A 137 -1.07 18.02 2.08
N GLU A 138 -1.50 17.11 2.96
CA GLU A 138 -2.30 17.49 4.12
C GLU A 138 -1.44 17.69 5.38
N ASN A 139 -0.23 17.13 5.42
CA ASN A 139 0.71 17.35 6.52
C ASN A 139 1.68 18.49 6.18
N PRO A 140 2.11 19.26 7.21
CA PRO A 140 3.12 20.30 7.02
C PRO A 140 4.44 19.69 6.52
N ALA A 141 5.18 20.45 5.72
CA ALA A 141 6.46 20.02 5.16
C ALA A 141 7.58 19.89 6.22
N GLU A 142 7.43 20.59 7.35
CA GLU A 142 8.34 20.47 8.48
C GLU A 142 7.86 19.38 9.45
N PRO A 143 8.75 18.47 9.91
CA PRO A 143 8.37 17.43 10.84
C PRO A 143 7.87 17.99 12.16
N LEU A 144 6.82 17.36 12.68
CA LEU A 144 6.46 17.50 14.08
C LEU A 144 7.49 16.74 14.94
N HIS A 145 8.62 17.34 15.26
CA HIS A 145 9.56 16.98 16.35
C HIS A 145 10.12 15.53 16.49
N TRP A 146 9.62 14.52 15.76
CA TRP A 146 9.96 13.10 15.93
C TRP A 146 10.49 12.40 14.67
N SER A 147 10.38 12.98 13.48
CA SER A 147 11.05 12.46 12.28
C SER A 147 12.14 13.42 11.79
N ALA A 148 13.31 12.88 11.45
CA ALA A 148 14.38 13.65 10.85
C ALA A 148 13.94 14.11 9.45
N SER A 149 13.91 15.42 9.21
CA SER A 149 13.79 15.95 7.85
C SER A 149 15.15 15.95 7.19
N PHE A 150 15.22 15.50 5.94
CA PHE A 150 16.40 15.62 5.10
C PHE A 150 16.03 16.29 3.77
N LYS A 151 17.04 16.85 3.10
CA LYS A 151 16.85 17.54 1.82
C LYS A 151 16.29 16.57 0.78
N GLY A 152 15.15 16.93 0.18
CA GLY A 152 14.49 16.11 -0.85
C GLY A 152 13.44 15.14 -0.30
N MET A 153 13.25 15.04 1.02
CA MET A 153 12.16 14.24 1.62
C MET A 153 10.79 14.64 1.05
N ARG A 154 10.56 15.94 0.86
CA ARG A 154 9.30 16.45 0.31
C ARG A 154 9.05 15.98 -1.12
N ASP A 155 10.09 16.03 -1.96
CA ASP A 155 10.03 15.51 -3.33
C ASP A 155 9.64 14.02 -3.32
N GLN A 156 10.23 13.22 -2.44
CA GLN A 156 9.92 11.79 -2.36
C GLN A 156 8.47 11.52 -1.96
N GLN A 157 7.95 12.25 -0.96
CA GLN A 157 6.54 12.14 -0.56
C GLN A 157 5.60 12.43 -1.74
N ILE A 158 5.89 13.48 -2.50
CA ILE A 158 5.07 13.87 -3.65
C ILE A 158 5.19 12.84 -4.79
N ILE A 159 6.40 12.35 -5.07
CA ILE A 159 6.63 11.31 -6.08
C ILE A 159 5.84 10.04 -5.72
N VAL A 160 5.87 9.62 -4.47
CA VAL A 160 5.11 8.46 -3.98
C VAL A 160 3.62 8.65 -4.10
N ALA A 161 3.10 9.80 -3.68
CA ALA A 161 1.69 10.13 -3.87
C ALA A 161 1.31 10.09 -5.37
N ALA A 162 2.19 10.56 -6.25
CA ALA A 162 1.97 10.51 -7.69
C ALA A 162 1.90 9.07 -8.22
N GLN A 163 2.71 8.14 -7.70
CA GLN A 163 2.65 6.73 -8.12
C GLN A 163 1.27 6.13 -7.89
N TYR A 164 0.65 6.35 -6.71
CA TYR A 164 -0.70 5.86 -6.45
C TYR A 164 -1.74 6.44 -7.41
N ILE A 165 -1.64 7.73 -7.76
CA ILE A 165 -2.53 8.32 -8.75
C ILE A 165 -2.31 7.70 -10.15
N LEU A 166 -1.06 7.52 -10.56
CA LEU A 166 -0.74 7.05 -11.92
C LEU A 166 -1.11 5.58 -12.15
N TRP A 167 -0.98 4.74 -11.13
CA TRP A 167 -1.30 3.31 -11.25
C TRP A 167 -2.73 2.97 -10.85
N ASP A 168 -3.26 3.62 -9.82
CA ASP A 168 -4.48 3.21 -9.11
C ASP A 168 -5.51 4.35 -9.00
N GLY A 169 -5.25 5.50 -9.64
CA GLY A 169 -6.08 6.70 -9.50
C GLY A 169 -7.53 6.51 -9.93
N GLN A 170 -7.80 5.62 -10.91
CA GLN A 170 -9.18 5.35 -11.35
C GLN A 170 -9.99 4.62 -10.27
N GLU A 171 -9.40 3.62 -9.61
CA GLU A 171 -10.05 2.89 -8.53
C GLU A 171 -10.21 3.77 -7.30
N LEU A 172 -9.18 4.54 -6.96
CA LEU A 172 -9.26 5.54 -5.91
C LEU A 172 -10.38 6.57 -6.17
N PHE A 173 -10.56 7.00 -7.42
CA PHE A 173 -11.66 7.90 -7.78
C PHE A 173 -13.05 7.24 -7.72
N ARG A 174 -13.15 5.91 -7.92
CA ARG A 174 -14.42 5.21 -7.68
C ARG A 174 -14.86 5.32 -6.22
N HIS A 175 -13.93 5.23 -5.26
CA HIS A 175 -14.23 5.45 -3.83
C HIS A 175 -14.71 6.87 -3.54
N VAL A 176 -14.31 7.86 -4.34
CA VAL A 176 -14.81 9.24 -4.23
C VAL A 176 -16.27 9.36 -4.68
N LEU A 177 -16.67 8.61 -5.72
CA LEU A 177 -18.02 8.66 -6.29
C LEU A 177 -19.00 7.75 -5.56
N CYS A 178 -18.55 6.58 -5.14
CA CYS A 178 -19.31 5.60 -4.40
C CYS A 178 -18.52 5.30 -3.11
N PRO A 179 -18.71 6.11 -2.06
CA PRO A 179 -18.10 5.82 -0.78
C PRO A 179 -18.72 4.51 -0.29
N ASP A 180 -17.98 3.41 -0.43
CA ASP A 180 -18.35 2.15 0.17
C ASP A 180 -18.56 2.37 1.67
N SER A 181 -19.35 1.52 2.32
CA SER A 181 -19.53 1.52 3.78
C SER A 181 -18.26 1.02 4.50
N ILE A 182 -17.08 1.50 4.11
CA ILE A 182 -15.80 1.16 4.71
C ILE A 182 -15.78 1.78 6.11
N GLU A 183 -16.11 0.94 7.09
CA GLU A 183 -16.31 1.30 8.51
C GLU A 183 -15.04 1.82 9.22
N ASN A 184 -13.87 1.87 8.57
CA ASN A 184 -12.60 2.19 9.21
C ASN A 184 -12.14 3.64 8.99
N THR A 185 -13.03 4.61 9.20
CA THR A 185 -12.81 6.05 8.99
C THR A 185 -11.71 6.67 9.85
N LYS A 186 -11.27 6.01 10.93
CA LYS A 186 -10.18 6.48 11.80
C LYS A 186 -8.81 6.49 11.12
N SER A 187 -8.57 5.52 10.23
CA SER A 187 -7.30 5.44 9.51
C SER A 187 -7.14 6.55 8.46
N TRP A 188 -8.26 7.15 8.05
CA TRP A 188 -8.35 8.17 7.00
C TRP A 188 -8.49 9.58 7.53
N GLU A 189 -8.25 9.80 8.83
CA GLU A 189 -8.23 11.13 9.42
C GLU A 189 -7.35 12.08 8.60
N PRO A 190 -7.80 13.31 8.35
CA PRO A 190 -7.06 14.25 7.54
C PRO A 190 -5.81 14.78 8.25
N GLY A 191 -4.84 15.19 7.45
CA GLY A 191 -3.69 15.95 7.94
C GLY A 191 -4.05 17.39 8.31
N LEU A 192 -3.11 18.06 8.99
CA LEU A 192 -3.32 19.37 9.62
C LEU A 192 -3.70 20.51 8.65
N LEU A 193 -3.40 20.38 7.35
CA LEU A 193 -3.65 21.38 6.31
C LEU A 193 -5.00 21.20 5.61
N TYR A 194 -5.70 20.09 5.86
CA TYR A 194 -7.02 19.84 5.28
C TYR A 194 -8.10 19.81 6.36
N PHE A 195 -9.04 20.75 6.27
CA PHE A 195 -10.11 20.95 7.26
C PHE A 195 -11.46 20.35 6.84
N GLY A 196 -11.46 19.34 5.97
CA GLY A 196 -12.67 18.62 5.59
C GLY A 196 -12.84 17.30 6.33
N ASP A 197 -13.86 16.52 5.94
CA ASP A 197 -14.16 15.23 6.57
C ASP A 197 -13.10 14.15 6.25
N SER A 198 -13.00 13.14 7.11
CA SER A 198 -12.10 11.99 6.94
C SER A 198 -12.48 11.06 5.78
N SER A 199 -13.55 11.34 5.05
CA SER A 199 -13.99 10.53 3.91
C SER A 199 -13.19 10.82 2.64
N LEU A 200 -13.11 9.83 1.77
CA LEU A 200 -12.75 10.04 0.36
C LEU A 200 -13.90 10.79 -0.32
N SER A 201 -13.72 12.08 -0.47
CA SER A 201 -14.72 12.98 -1.04
C SER A 201 -14.13 13.75 -2.22
N LEU A 202 -15.02 14.26 -3.09
CA LEU A 202 -14.59 15.06 -4.24
C LEU A 202 -13.83 16.32 -3.79
N LYS A 203 -14.19 16.89 -2.63
CA LYS A 203 -13.49 18.01 -2.02
C LYS A 203 -12.05 17.65 -1.68
N ARG A 204 -11.82 16.48 -1.05
CA ARG A 204 -10.50 16.00 -0.67
C ARG A 204 -9.65 15.63 -1.89
N TRP A 205 -10.27 14.99 -2.88
CA TRP A 205 -9.64 14.72 -4.18
C TRP A 205 -9.12 15.99 -4.86
N ARG A 206 -9.96 17.03 -4.95
CA ARG A 206 -9.57 18.34 -5.52
C ARG A 206 -8.46 19.01 -4.74
N PHE A 207 -8.47 18.90 -3.41
CA PHE A 207 -7.39 19.40 -2.57
C PHE A 207 -6.04 18.77 -2.92
N TRP A 208 -5.98 17.43 -3.06
CA TRP A 208 -4.77 16.74 -3.49
C TRP A 208 -4.35 17.08 -4.92
N LYS A 209 -5.31 17.16 -5.85
CA LYS A 209 -5.06 17.60 -7.23
C LYS A 209 -4.40 18.98 -7.29
N ASP A 210 -4.89 19.93 -6.49
CA ASP A 210 -4.30 21.27 -6.39
C ASP A 210 -2.91 21.23 -5.73
N GLY A 211 -2.67 20.31 -4.80
CA GLY A 211 -1.34 20.00 -4.27
C GLY A 211 -0.34 19.63 -5.36
N PHE A 212 -0.70 18.68 -6.23
CA PHE A 212 0.14 18.30 -7.38
C PHE A 212 0.36 19.46 -8.36
N ARG A 213 -0.67 20.27 -8.65
CA ARG A 213 -0.54 21.45 -9.51
C ARG A 213 0.48 22.45 -8.96
N LYS A 214 0.44 22.71 -7.65
CA LYS A 214 1.42 23.57 -6.98
C LYS A 214 2.83 22.98 -7.06
N ALA A 215 2.98 21.68 -6.81
CA ALA A 215 4.27 21.00 -6.91
C ALA A 215 4.84 21.04 -8.34
N ALA A 216 3.99 20.98 -9.36
CA ALA A 216 4.38 21.06 -10.76
C ALA A 216 4.85 22.46 -11.23
N GLY A 217 4.53 23.53 -10.49
CA GLY A 217 4.89 24.90 -10.85
C GLY A 217 6.39 25.16 -10.84
N GLU A 218 6.87 26.08 -11.69
CA GLU A 218 8.31 26.41 -11.79
C GLU A 218 8.87 27.01 -10.49
N ASP A 219 8.04 27.76 -9.75
CA ASP A 219 8.41 28.39 -8.48
C ASP A 219 8.24 27.48 -7.25
N SER A 220 7.96 26.18 -7.45
CA SER A 220 7.63 25.27 -6.34
C SER A 220 8.84 24.89 -5.47
N GLY A 221 10.06 25.12 -5.96
CA GLY A 221 11.30 24.66 -5.31
C GLY A 221 11.52 23.14 -5.37
N MET A 222 10.67 22.40 -6.10
CA MET A 222 10.78 20.95 -6.28
C MET A 222 11.75 20.57 -7.41
N SER A 223 12.34 19.38 -7.35
CA SER A 223 13.17 18.83 -8.42
C SER A 223 12.41 18.64 -9.73
N ASP A 224 13.14 18.61 -10.83
CA ASP A 224 12.58 18.41 -12.18
C ASP A 224 11.78 17.10 -12.30
N GLU A 225 12.23 16.05 -11.62
CA GLU A 225 11.52 14.76 -11.58
C GLU A 225 10.18 14.90 -10.86
N CYS A 226 10.20 15.46 -9.64
CA CYS A 226 9.01 15.71 -8.85
C CYS A 226 7.98 16.57 -9.62
N ARG A 227 8.44 17.65 -10.29
CA ARG A 227 7.56 18.50 -11.12
C ARG A 227 6.92 17.71 -12.25
N LYS A 228 7.70 16.92 -13.00
CA LYS A 228 7.20 16.11 -14.13
C LYS A 228 6.15 15.09 -13.70
N VAL A 229 6.40 14.34 -12.62
CA VAL A 229 5.42 13.35 -12.13
C VAL A 229 4.18 14.03 -11.56
N SER A 230 4.34 15.18 -10.91
CA SER A 230 3.21 15.97 -10.39
C SER A 230 2.31 16.48 -11.53
N THR A 231 2.89 16.95 -12.64
CA THR A 231 2.12 17.33 -13.83
C THR A 231 1.28 16.16 -14.33
N LYS A 232 1.88 14.97 -14.49
CA LYS A 232 1.17 13.78 -14.97
C LYS A 232 0.03 13.38 -14.04
N ALA A 233 0.28 13.34 -12.73
CA ALA A 233 -0.72 13.00 -11.72
C ALA A 233 -1.89 14.00 -11.73
N ALA A 234 -1.62 15.31 -11.71
CA ALA A 234 -2.67 16.33 -11.76
C ALA A 234 -3.53 16.23 -13.03
N THR A 235 -2.90 16.03 -14.19
CA THR A 235 -3.61 15.84 -15.47
C THR A 235 -4.49 14.60 -15.46
N LEU A 236 -3.99 13.47 -14.95
CA LEU A 236 -4.79 12.25 -14.84
C LEU A 236 -5.97 12.44 -13.89
N MET A 237 -5.76 13.06 -12.73
CA MET A 237 -6.83 13.33 -11.77
C MET A 237 -7.94 14.21 -12.35
N GLU A 238 -7.56 15.20 -13.17
CA GLU A 238 -8.50 16.05 -13.89
C GLU A 238 -9.27 15.28 -14.96
N ALA A 239 -8.60 14.41 -15.72
CA ALA A 239 -9.25 13.58 -16.72
C ALA A 239 -10.25 12.59 -16.10
N LEU A 240 -9.89 11.93 -14.99
CA LEU A 240 -10.77 11.02 -14.25
C LEU A 240 -11.99 11.76 -13.71
N GLU A 241 -11.77 12.93 -13.09
CA GLU A 241 -12.85 13.76 -12.57
C GLU A 241 -13.82 14.20 -13.68
N ALA A 242 -13.30 14.66 -14.82
CA ALA A 242 -14.12 15.09 -15.94
C ALA A 242 -14.86 13.94 -16.65
N SER A 243 -14.31 12.73 -16.61
CA SER A 243 -14.86 11.58 -17.34
C SER A 243 -15.85 10.75 -16.52
N MET A 244 -15.77 10.82 -15.19
CA MET A 244 -16.54 9.93 -14.30
C MET A 244 -17.59 10.66 -13.46
N ILE A 245 -17.63 12.00 -13.48
CA ILE A 245 -18.75 12.79 -12.94
C ILE A 245 -19.77 12.97 -14.06
N PHE A 246 -20.98 12.42 -13.87
CA PHE A 246 -22.12 12.51 -14.78
C PHE A 246 -23.13 13.55 -14.31
#